data_AF-A0A7V5K200-F1
#
_entry.id   AF-A0A7V5K200-F1
#
_cell.length_a   1.000
_cell.length_b   1.000
_cell.length_c   1.000
_cell.angle_alpha   90.00
_cell.angle_beta   90.00
_cell.angle_gamma   90.00
#
_symmetry.space_group_name_H-M   'P 1'
#
loop_
_entity.id
_entity.type
_entity.pdbx_description
1 polymer ?
#
loop_
_entity_poly.entity_id
_entity_poly.type
_entity_poly.pdbx_seq_one_letter_code
_entity_poly.pdbx_strand_id
1 'polypeptide(L)'
;MIDRIQAKQEGIFIDEFLIKVSPDDMFLYLEVDPKNPVIINSLREKWEKISAQLKENRIIGVLEDPDFVDNMLIVAKGIAPKNPIPERIELFEKFLPLLKRGKDLEEMCREIPEEEAEDLRDLCQKIICAKSGEPIGIWYPSIPGTPGTNIWGDPIEPPPLSEKPSFTLGKNLYIDEKDSLIKAKESGVVVIEKDIIEIYPEYTLKGDVDFSIGNIYFTGKKIIIQGDIKFGFKVICEGELELQGATENKVYIDVKGSFICQGIIRGEETQVKVKGNAQIKTVEFAIIEIEGNLTITNYLIFSKCTVYGNIIATSGKGIIYG
;
A
#
# COMPACT_ATOMS: atom_id res chain seq x y z
N MET A 1 2.14 8.09 56.11
CA MET A 1 2.04 7.47 54.77
C MET A 1 0.57 7.50 54.43
N ILE A 2 0.18 8.14 53.33
CA ILE A 2 -1.23 8.29 52.95
C ILE A 2 -1.79 6.91 52.58
N ASP A 3 -2.93 6.53 53.17
CA ASP A 3 -3.68 5.37 52.71
C ASP A 3 -4.35 5.71 51.38
N ARG A 4 -3.91 5.04 50.31
CA ARG A 4 -4.37 5.29 48.94
C ARG A 4 -5.86 4.96 48.75
N ILE A 5 -6.38 3.97 49.49
CA ILE A 5 -7.78 3.56 49.40
C ILE A 5 -8.66 4.63 50.05
N GLN A 6 -8.24 5.13 51.21
CA GLN A 6 -8.93 6.20 51.92
C GLN A 6 -8.85 7.53 51.15
N ALA A 7 -7.70 7.86 50.57
CA ALA A 7 -7.51 9.07 49.76
C ALA A 7 -8.41 9.12 48.51
N LYS A 8 -8.73 7.96 47.91
CA LYS A 8 -9.69 7.88 46.79
C LYS A 8 -11.14 8.03 47.22
N GLN A 9 -11.51 7.52 48.40
CA GLN A 9 -12.90 7.52 48.87
C GLN A 9 -13.28 8.84 49.54
N GLU A 10 -12.38 9.39 50.35
CA GLU A 10 -12.65 10.54 51.21
C GLU A 10 -11.93 11.81 50.75
N GLY A 11 -10.93 11.69 49.87
CA GLY A 11 -10.02 12.80 49.52
C GLY A 11 -8.89 12.98 50.55
N ILE A 12 -7.90 13.78 50.19
CA ILE A 12 -6.77 14.13 51.04
C ILE A 12 -7.03 15.52 51.61
N PHE A 13 -7.20 15.62 52.93
CA PHE A 13 -7.26 16.91 53.60
C PHE A 13 -5.84 17.45 53.79
N ILE A 14 -5.55 18.59 53.15
CA ILE A 14 -4.33 19.36 53.35
C ILE A 14 -4.71 20.77 53.75
N ASP A 15 -4.35 21.16 54.98
CA ASP A 15 -4.79 22.41 55.62
C ASP A 15 -6.33 22.46 55.70
N GLU A 16 -6.98 23.38 54.97
CA GLU A 16 -8.45 23.52 54.88
C GLU A 16 -9.04 22.98 53.57
N PHE A 17 -8.21 22.38 52.71
CA PHE A 17 -8.57 22.01 51.35
C PHE A 17 -8.75 20.50 51.21
N LEU A 18 -9.87 20.11 50.60
CA LEU A 18 -10.16 18.71 50.25
C LEU A 18 -9.67 18.42 48.84
N ILE A 19 -8.53 17.73 48.71
CA ILE A 19 -7.95 17.35 47.43
C ILE A 19 -8.43 15.96 47.05
N LYS A 20 -9.19 15.85 45.97
CA LYS A 20 -9.69 14.58 45.44
C LYS A 20 -8.67 13.95 44.51
N VAL A 21 -8.66 12.61 44.51
CA VAL A 21 -7.85 11.80 43.60
C VAL A 21 -8.72 11.37 42.44
N SER A 22 -8.23 11.47 41.21
CA SER A 22 -8.93 10.96 40.05
C SER A 22 -9.08 9.43 40.11
N PRO A 23 -10.16 8.84 39.56
CA PRO A 23 -10.38 7.39 39.62
C PRO A 23 -9.21 6.57 39.04
N ASP A 24 -8.54 7.12 38.02
CA ASP A 24 -7.41 6.57 37.28
C ASP A 24 -6.02 6.91 37.87
N ASP A 25 -5.96 7.57 39.04
CA ASP A 25 -4.71 8.03 39.69
C ASP A 25 -3.85 8.98 38.84
N MET A 26 -4.41 9.60 37.82
CA MET A 26 -3.68 10.48 36.89
C MET A 26 -3.60 11.93 37.36
N PHE A 27 -4.50 12.40 38.20
CA PHE A 27 -4.47 13.77 38.67
C PHE A 27 -5.06 13.93 40.07
N LEU A 28 -4.50 14.89 40.82
CA LEU A 28 -5.11 15.43 42.03
C LEU A 28 -5.81 16.72 41.68
N TYR A 29 -7.03 16.89 42.18
CA TYR A 29 -7.82 18.05 41.86
C TYR A 29 -8.64 18.54 43.06
N LEU A 30 -8.98 19.82 43.03
CA LEU A 30 -10.00 20.41 43.88
C LEU A 30 -11.22 20.77 43.04
N GLU A 31 -12.40 20.40 43.49
CA GLU A 31 -13.65 20.92 42.92
C GLU A 31 -13.83 22.35 43.39
N VAL A 32 -13.83 23.30 42.45
CA VAL A 32 -13.97 24.71 42.76
C VAL A 32 -15.14 25.26 41.95
N ASP A 33 -16.10 25.88 42.63
CA ASP A 33 -17.14 26.64 41.93
C ASP A 33 -16.51 27.91 41.33
N PRO A 34 -16.53 28.10 40.00
CA PRO A 34 -15.96 29.28 39.34
C PRO A 34 -16.60 30.60 39.81
N LYS A 35 -17.76 30.56 40.48
CA LYS A 35 -18.43 31.72 41.06
C LYS A 35 -17.87 32.15 42.42
N ASN A 36 -16.97 31.38 43.04
CA ASN A 36 -16.39 31.67 44.35
C ASN A 36 -14.86 31.89 44.29
N PRO A 37 -14.39 33.11 43.99
CA PRO A 37 -12.96 33.41 43.85
C PRO A 37 -12.16 33.33 45.17
N VAL A 38 -12.84 33.23 46.32
CA VAL A 38 -12.21 33.20 47.66
C VAL A 38 -11.34 31.95 47.84
N ILE A 39 -11.81 30.81 47.35
CA ILE A 39 -11.12 29.51 47.49
C ILE A 39 -9.84 29.49 46.64
N ILE A 40 -9.89 30.05 45.43
CA ILE A 40 -8.75 30.13 44.51
C ILE A 40 -7.66 31.05 45.09
N ASN A 41 -8.05 32.20 45.65
CA ASN A 41 -7.10 33.14 46.25
C ASN A 41 -6.47 32.58 47.53
N SER A 42 -7.24 31.95 48.42
CA SER A 42 -6.70 31.30 49.63
C SER A 42 -5.73 30.16 49.27
N LEU A 43 -6.04 29.38 48.23
CA LEU A 43 -5.17 28.30 47.79
C LEU A 43 -3.85 28.82 47.20
N ARG A 44 -3.87 29.93 46.44
CA ARG A 44 -2.65 30.57 45.92
C ARG A 44 -1.76 31.11 47.04
N GLU A 45 -2.34 31.75 48.06
CA GLU A 45 -1.58 32.24 49.22
C GLU A 45 -0.90 31.10 50.01
N LYS A 46 -1.55 29.93 50.08
CA LYS A 46 -1.05 28.76 50.81
C LYS A 46 -0.37 27.71 49.91
N TRP A 47 -0.20 28.00 48.61
CA TRP A 47 0.24 27.01 47.62
C TRP A 47 1.64 26.46 47.89
N GLU A 48 2.58 27.30 48.34
CA GLU A 48 3.93 26.85 48.70
C GLU A 48 3.89 25.81 49.84
N LYS A 49 3.01 26.00 50.82
CA LYS A 49 2.84 25.07 51.95
C LYS A 49 2.15 23.78 51.50
N ILE A 50 1.11 23.89 50.69
CA ILE A 50 0.35 22.74 50.16
C ILE A 50 1.24 21.89 49.24
N SER A 51 1.98 22.52 48.32
CA SER A 51 2.89 21.83 47.41
C SER A 51 4.04 21.14 48.15
N ALA A 52 4.58 21.74 49.21
CA ALA A 52 5.58 21.09 50.08
C ALA A 52 5.00 19.86 50.79
N GLN A 53 3.79 19.94 51.34
CA GLN A 53 3.11 18.82 52.00
C GLN A 53 2.74 17.70 51.02
N LEU A 54 2.34 18.02 49.79
CA LEU A 54 2.12 17.02 48.74
C LEU A 54 3.42 16.27 48.41
N LYS A 55 4.53 17.00 48.26
CA LYS A 55 5.86 16.40 48.01
C LYS A 55 6.35 15.55 49.19
N GLU A 56 6.15 16.00 50.43
CA GLU A 56 6.49 15.24 51.65
C GLU A 56 5.72 13.92 51.73
N ASN A 57 4.47 13.92 51.25
CA ASN A 57 3.64 12.72 51.15
C ASN A 57 3.95 11.82 49.93
N ARG A 58 5.07 12.06 49.24
CA ARG A 58 5.55 11.29 48.06
C ARG A 58 4.64 11.37 46.83
N ILE A 59 3.90 12.46 46.66
CA ILE A 59 3.11 12.70 45.46
C ILE A 59 4.03 13.27 44.38
N ILE A 60 4.01 12.66 43.19
CA ILE A 60 4.80 13.03 42.02
C ILE A 60 3.94 13.88 41.07
N GLY A 61 4.59 14.78 40.32
CA GLY A 61 3.93 15.59 39.31
C GLY A 61 3.14 16.77 39.88
N VAL A 62 3.45 17.22 41.10
CA VAL A 62 2.91 18.46 41.66
C VAL A 62 3.27 19.62 40.74
N LEU A 63 2.26 20.34 40.26
CA LEU A 63 2.42 21.43 39.30
C LEU A 63 3.09 22.63 39.98
N GLU A 64 3.83 23.44 39.22
CA GLU A 64 4.37 24.71 39.73
C GLU A 64 3.22 25.71 39.94
N ASP A 65 2.29 25.74 38.98
CA ASP A 65 1.04 26.49 39.04
C ASP A 65 -0.15 25.53 38.83
N PRO A 66 -1.22 25.61 39.65
CA PRO A 66 -2.39 24.77 39.46
C PRO A 66 -3.13 25.07 38.14
N ASP A 67 -3.44 24.02 37.38
CA ASP A 67 -4.16 24.12 36.11
C ASP A 67 -5.68 24.04 36.34
N PHE A 68 -6.45 24.96 35.75
CA PHE A 68 -7.92 24.96 35.87
C PHE A 68 -8.57 24.34 34.62
N VAL A 69 -9.28 23.22 34.80
CA VAL A 69 -9.97 22.47 33.73
C VAL A 69 -11.36 22.07 34.24
N ASP A 70 -12.44 22.45 33.55
CA ASP A 70 -13.82 22.02 33.83
C ASP A 70 -14.26 22.12 35.31
N ASN A 71 -14.05 23.27 35.97
CA ASN A 71 -14.33 23.50 37.40
C ASN A 71 -13.50 22.64 38.38
N MET A 72 -12.42 22.06 37.89
CA MET A 72 -11.44 21.30 38.65
C MET A 72 -10.12 22.05 38.63
N LEU A 73 -9.55 22.32 39.81
CA LEU A 73 -8.22 22.87 39.95
C LEU A 73 -7.23 21.73 40.16
N ILE A 74 -6.48 21.39 39.12
CA ILE A 74 -5.50 20.32 39.11
C ILE A 74 -4.24 20.80 39.83
N VAL A 75 -3.82 20.05 40.83
CA VAL A 75 -2.67 20.38 41.70
C VAL A 75 -1.48 19.45 41.51
N ALA A 76 -1.73 18.24 41.00
CA ALA A 76 -0.69 17.31 40.56
C ALA A 76 -1.19 16.51 39.35
N LYS A 77 -0.27 16.20 38.44
CA LYS A 77 -0.55 15.47 37.20
C LYS A 77 0.50 14.40 36.95
N GLY A 78 0.06 13.16 36.79
CA GLY A 78 0.87 12.05 36.35
C GLY A 78 1.26 12.18 34.87
N ILE A 79 2.31 11.45 34.48
CA ILE A 79 2.76 11.36 33.10
C ILE A 79 2.02 10.19 32.45
N ALA A 80 1.18 10.47 31.46
CA ALA A 80 0.44 9.40 30.77
C ALA A 80 1.42 8.49 29.98
N PRO A 81 1.14 7.18 29.90
CA PRO A 81 1.90 6.29 29.02
C PRO A 81 1.75 6.73 27.56
N LYS A 82 2.81 6.53 26.77
CA LYS A 82 2.72 6.71 25.32
C LYS A 82 2.33 5.39 24.69
N ASN A 83 1.28 5.42 23.85
CA ASN A 83 0.84 4.25 23.13
C ASN A 83 1.91 3.74 22.15
N PRO A 84 1.99 2.42 21.93
CA PRO A 84 2.85 1.88 20.90
C PRO A 84 2.39 2.32 19.50
N ILE A 85 3.35 2.47 18.59
CA ILE A 85 3.08 2.74 17.18
C ILE A 85 3.24 1.42 16.43
N PRO A 86 2.18 0.90 15.78
CA PRO A 86 2.26 -0.35 15.05
C PRO A 86 3.16 -0.20 13.82
N GLU A 87 3.71 -1.33 13.41
CA GLU A 87 4.42 -1.46 12.14
C GLU A 87 3.47 -1.08 10.99
N ARG A 88 3.99 -0.35 9.99
CA ARG A 88 3.23 0.04 8.82
C ARG A 88 4.11 0.18 7.59
N ILE A 89 3.45 0.28 6.44
CA ILE A 89 4.10 0.43 5.15
C ILE A 89 3.49 1.61 4.39
N GLU A 90 4.28 2.23 3.54
CA GLU A 90 3.87 3.31 2.66
C GLU A 90 4.36 3.00 1.25
N LEU A 91 3.44 2.75 0.32
CA LEU A 91 3.79 2.42 -1.06
C LEU A 91 4.22 3.66 -1.84
N PHE A 92 5.14 3.47 -2.78
CA PHE A 92 5.49 4.54 -3.71
C PHE A 92 4.39 4.84 -4.72
N GLU A 93 4.42 6.05 -5.30
CA GLU A 93 3.38 6.58 -6.20
C GLU A 93 2.97 5.61 -7.30
N LYS A 94 3.97 4.93 -7.91
CA LYS A 94 3.75 3.90 -8.93
C LYS A 94 2.79 2.79 -8.49
N PHE A 95 2.79 2.42 -7.22
CA PHE A 95 2.00 1.30 -6.68
C PHE A 95 0.74 1.75 -5.93
N LEU A 96 0.55 3.06 -5.70
CA LEU A 96 -0.66 3.61 -5.08
C LEU A 96 -1.97 3.23 -5.80
N PRO A 97 -2.03 3.12 -7.15
CA PRO A 97 -3.25 2.68 -7.82
C PRO A 97 -3.73 1.29 -7.39
N LEU A 98 -2.84 0.42 -6.89
CA LEU A 98 -3.20 -0.91 -6.39
C LEU A 98 -4.02 -0.87 -5.09
N LEU A 99 -4.00 0.26 -4.37
CA LEU A 99 -4.82 0.47 -3.17
C LEU A 99 -6.22 0.99 -3.52
N LYS A 100 -6.40 1.59 -4.71
CA LYS A 100 -7.69 2.14 -5.14
C LYS A 100 -8.62 1.01 -5.54
N ARG A 101 -9.87 1.05 -5.10
CA ARG A 101 -10.87 0.04 -5.46
C ARG A 101 -11.32 0.26 -6.90
N GLY A 102 -11.65 -0.82 -7.61
CA GLY A 102 -11.96 -0.80 -9.05
C GLY A 102 -13.04 0.21 -9.49
N LYS A 103 -13.94 0.62 -8.58
CA LYS A 103 -14.97 1.63 -8.90
C LYS A 103 -14.39 3.03 -9.15
N ASP A 104 -13.38 3.44 -8.38
CA ASP A 104 -12.83 4.80 -8.45
C ASP A 104 -12.02 5.01 -9.74
N LEU A 105 -11.37 3.95 -10.24
CA LEU A 105 -10.60 3.98 -11.47
C LEU A 105 -11.50 3.93 -12.72
N GLU A 106 -12.56 3.12 -12.70
CA GLU A 106 -13.51 3.03 -13.81
C GLU A 106 -14.31 4.33 -14.03
N GLU A 107 -14.58 5.06 -12.96
CA GLU A 107 -15.29 6.35 -13.01
C GLU A 107 -14.37 7.43 -13.60
N MET A 108 -13.10 7.51 -13.18
CA MET A 108 -12.10 8.42 -13.75
C MET A 108 -11.86 8.20 -15.25
N CYS A 109 -11.76 6.95 -15.71
CA CYS A 109 -11.52 6.65 -17.12
C CYS A 109 -12.73 6.95 -18.02
N ARG A 110 -13.96 7.11 -17.47
CA ARG A 110 -15.16 7.47 -18.24
C ARG A 110 -15.37 8.97 -18.45
N GLU A 111 -14.75 9.81 -17.63
CA GLU A 111 -14.95 11.26 -17.65
C GLU A 111 -14.03 12.00 -18.64
N ILE A 112 -13.08 11.29 -19.26
CA ILE A 112 -12.05 11.89 -20.12
C ILE A 112 -12.45 11.80 -21.61
N PRO A 113 -12.31 12.88 -22.41
CA PRO A 113 -12.68 12.90 -23.83
C PRO A 113 -11.91 11.90 -24.71
N GLU A 114 -12.53 11.41 -25.79
CA GLU A 114 -11.93 10.43 -26.74
C GLU A 114 -10.64 10.92 -27.41
N GLU A 115 -10.40 12.23 -27.50
CA GLU A 115 -9.17 12.81 -28.06
C GLU A 115 -7.94 12.58 -27.17
N GLU A 116 -8.15 12.35 -25.86
CA GLU A 116 -7.11 12.01 -24.87
C GLU A 116 -7.04 10.49 -24.63
N ALA A 117 -7.66 9.68 -25.50
CA ALA A 117 -7.77 8.23 -25.31
C ALA A 117 -6.43 7.49 -25.31
N GLU A 118 -5.36 8.03 -25.93
CA GLU A 118 -4.02 7.44 -25.79
C GLU A 118 -3.47 7.59 -24.37
N ASP A 119 -3.69 8.75 -23.74
CA ASP A 119 -3.30 9.01 -22.35
C ASP A 119 -4.09 8.11 -21.40
N LEU A 120 -5.40 7.91 -21.68
CA LEU A 120 -6.24 6.97 -20.95
C LEU A 120 -5.71 5.54 -20.91
N ARG A 121 -5.13 5.03 -22.01
CA ARG A 121 -4.59 3.67 -22.04
C ARG A 121 -3.41 3.50 -21.09
N ASP A 122 -2.63 4.55 -20.85
CA ASP A 122 -1.51 4.53 -19.91
C ASP A 122 -1.93 4.93 -18.47
N LEU A 123 -2.98 5.74 -18.32
CA LEU A 123 -3.52 6.13 -17.01
C LEU A 123 -4.32 5.02 -16.32
N CYS A 124 -5.03 4.18 -17.07
CA CYS A 124 -5.89 3.12 -16.53
C CYS A 124 -5.15 1.79 -16.26
N GLN A 125 -3.81 1.82 -16.12
CA GLN A 125 -2.98 0.63 -15.89
C GLN A 125 -3.35 -0.09 -14.58
N LYS A 126 -3.94 -1.29 -14.72
CA LYS A 126 -4.19 -2.19 -13.56
C LYS A 126 -3.08 -3.22 -13.34
N ILE A 127 -2.28 -3.52 -14.36
CA ILE A 127 -1.17 -4.46 -14.26
C ILE A 127 0.12 -3.67 -14.04
N ILE A 128 0.50 -3.52 -12.77
CA ILE A 128 1.70 -2.76 -12.37
C ILE A 128 2.79 -3.76 -11.98
N CYS A 129 3.94 -3.70 -12.65
CA CYS A 129 5.07 -4.58 -12.37
C CYS A 129 6.18 -3.88 -11.57
N ALA A 130 6.87 -4.64 -10.74
CA ALA A 130 8.16 -4.27 -10.15
C ALA A 130 9.29 -5.06 -10.81
N LYS A 131 10.48 -4.46 -10.91
CA LYS A 131 11.72 -5.14 -11.32
C LYS A 131 12.45 -5.70 -10.10
N SER A 132 13.24 -6.76 -10.29
CA SER A 132 14.12 -7.26 -9.22
C SER A 132 15.01 -6.13 -8.67
N GLY A 133 15.03 -5.99 -7.34
CA GLY A 133 15.72 -4.92 -6.62
C GLY A 133 14.95 -3.59 -6.55
N GLU A 134 13.85 -3.43 -7.29
CA GLU A 134 13.03 -2.22 -7.25
C GLU A 134 12.34 -2.09 -5.88
N PRO A 135 12.47 -0.94 -5.21
CA PRO A 135 11.73 -0.67 -3.99
C PRO A 135 10.26 -0.37 -4.32
N ILE A 136 9.34 -1.00 -3.60
CA ILE A 136 7.90 -0.82 -3.76
C ILE A 136 7.28 0.15 -2.74
N GLY A 137 7.99 0.37 -1.62
CA GLY A 137 7.53 1.25 -0.56
C GLY A 137 8.51 1.34 0.62
N ILE A 138 8.17 2.20 1.57
CA ILE A 138 8.89 2.43 2.82
C ILE A 138 8.28 1.56 3.91
N TRP A 139 9.14 0.95 4.72
CA TRP A 139 8.78 0.19 5.89
C TRP A 139 9.05 1.00 7.16
N TYR A 140 8.05 1.10 8.03
CA TYR A 140 8.18 1.73 9.35
C TYR A 140 8.07 0.64 10.42
N PRO A 141 9.15 0.35 11.17
CA PRO A 141 9.12 -0.65 12.24
C PRO A 141 8.18 -0.21 13.36
N SER A 142 7.69 -1.19 14.13
CA SER A 142 6.90 -0.90 15.33
C SER A 142 7.75 -0.19 16.39
N ILE A 143 7.14 0.78 17.07
CA ILE A 143 7.76 1.52 18.17
C ILE A 143 7.03 1.13 19.45
N PRO A 144 7.71 0.57 20.46
CA PRO A 144 7.06 0.21 21.72
C PRO A 144 6.54 1.45 22.42
N GLY A 145 5.45 1.29 23.16
CA GLY A 145 4.94 2.33 24.05
C GLY A 145 5.93 2.61 25.18
N THR A 146 5.90 3.82 25.73
CA THR A 146 6.72 4.16 26.90
C THR A 146 5.84 4.19 28.15
N PRO A 147 6.25 3.55 29.26
CA PRO A 147 5.52 3.62 30.51
C PRO A 147 5.31 5.06 30.98
N GLY A 148 4.12 5.31 31.51
CA GLY A 148 3.77 6.52 32.24
C GLY A 148 4.08 6.39 33.72
N THR A 149 3.68 7.38 34.50
CA THR A 149 3.80 7.37 35.97
C THR A 149 2.59 8.09 36.55
N ASN A 150 1.89 7.42 37.47
CA ASN A 150 0.74 8.02 38.16
C ASN A 150 1.20 9.05 39.22
N ILE A 151 0.25 9.75 39.85
CA ILE A 151 0.56 10.73 40.90
C ILE A 151 1.26 10.13 42.14
N TRP A 152 1.20 8.81 42.32
CA TRP A 152 1.79 8.08 43.44
C TRP A 152 3.21 7.58 43.15
N GLY A 153 3.69 7.77 41.93
CA GLY A 153 4.98 7.27 41.47
C GLY A 153 5.00 5.83 40.98
N ASP A 154 3.83 5.18 40.86
CA ASP A 154 3.75 3.84 40.29
C ASP A 154 3.78 3.94 38.74
N PRO A 155 4.49 3.02 38.06
CA PRO A 155 4.52 2.99 36.60
C PRO A 155 3.15 2.61 36.04
N ILE A 156 2.75 3.28 34.95
CA ILE A 156 1.57 2.93 34.17
C ILE A 156 2.05 2.30 32.88
N GLU A 157 1.81 1.00 32.71
CA GLU A 157 2.20 0.29 31.50
C GLU A 157 1.36 0.76 30.30
N PRO A 158 1.97 0.94 29.11
CA PRO A 158 1.23 1.23 27.90
C PRO A 158 0.40 0.00 27.48
N PRO A 159 -0.65 0.19 26.66
CA PRO A 159 -1.36 -0.95 26.08
C PRO A 159 -0.38 -1.82 25.27
N PRO A 160 -0.59 -3.15 25.23
CA PRO A 160 0.30 -4.05 24.51
C PRO A 160 0.31 -3.72 23.02
N LEU A 161 1.47 -3.85 22.39
CA LEU A 161 1.59 -3.77 20.93
C LEU A 161 0.78 -4.92 20.32
N SER A 162 0.00 -4.64 19.27
CA SER A 162 -0.66 -5.69 18.49
C SER A 162 0.37 -6.66 17.95
N GLU A 163 0.23 -7.95 18.28
CA GLU A 163 1.14 -9.00 17.81
C GLU A 163 1.00 -9.32 16.32
N LYS A 164 -0.11 -8.92 15.70
CA LYS A 164 -0.34 -9.14 14.26
C LYS A 164 0.23 -7.97 13.46
N PRO A 165 1.14 -8.24 12.49
CA PRO A 165 1.60 -7.22 11.57
C PRO A 165 0.42 -6.73 10.73
N SER A 166 0.45 -5.45 10.36
CA SER A 166 -0.59 -4.81 9.56
C SER A 166 -0.58 -5.25 8.09
N PHE A 167 0.45 -6.00 7.67
CA PHE A 167 0.62 -6.52 6.32
C PHE A 167 1.40 -7.84 6.33
N THR A 168 1.32 -8.59 5.24
CA THR A 168 2.14 -9.78 5.01
C THR A 168 2.85 -9.65 3.66
N LEU A 169 4.15 -9.94 3.63
CA LEU A 169 4.92 -9.96 2.39
C LEU A 169 5.00 -11.38 1.85
N GLY A 170 4.68 -11.53 0.56
CA GLY A 170 4.84 -12.77 -0.18
C GLY A 170 6.31 -13.14 -0.37
N LYS A 171 6.55 -14.37 -0.84
CA LYS A 171 7.89 -14.96 -0.98
C LYS A 171 8.87 -14.14 -1.83
N ASN A 172 8.36 -13.35 -2.78
CA ASN A 172 9.12 -12.57 -3.77
C ASN A 172 9.41 -11.13 -3.31
N LEU A 173 9.16 -10.82 -2.04
CA LEU A 173 9.45 -9.53 -1.42
C LEU A 173 10.35 -9.73 -0.19
N TYR A 174 11.06 -8.68 0.19
CA TYR A 174 11.77 -8.59 1.47
C TYR A 174 11.81 -7.16 1.98
N ILE A 175 12.04 -7.04 3.27
CA ILE A 175 12.37 -5.78 3.94
C ILE A 175 13.88 -5.66 3.95
N ASP A 176 14.39 -4.56 3.42
CA ASP A 176 15.76 -4.11 3.61
C ASP A 176 15.79 -3.19 4.82
N GLU A 177 16.15 -3.74 5.97
CA GLU A 177 16.19 -3.02 7.26
C GLU A 177 17.19 -1.86 7.27
N LYS A 178 18.22 -1.89 6.41
CA LYS A 178 19.25 -0.85 6.37
C LYS A 178 18.69 0.46 5.81
N ASP A 179 17.89 0.35 4.75
CA ASP A 179 17.29 1.49 4.06
C ASP A 179 15.83 1.73 4.48
N SER A 180 15.26 0.84 5.30
CA SER A 180 13.84 0.80 5.65
C SER A 180 12.92 0.74 4.43
N LEU A 181 13.27 -0.12 3.47
CA LEU A 181 12.55 -0.27 2.20
C LEU A 181 12.03 -1.68 2.01
N ILE A 182 10.87 -1.80 1.37
CA ILE A 182 10.36 -3.08 0.87
C ILE A 182 10.78 -3.21 -0.58
N LYS A 183 11.53 -4.26 -0.90
CA LYS A 183 12.12 -4.46 -2.24
C LYS A 183 11.65 -5.77 -2.87
N ALA A 184 11.51 -5.74 -4.18
CA ALA A 184 11.24 -6.93 -4.98
C ALA A 184 12.48 -7.84 -5.04
N LYS A 185 12.32 -9.13 -4.75
CA LYS A 185 13.35 -10.15 -5.02
C LYS A 185 13.38 -10.52 -6.49
N GLU A 186 12.20 -10.59 -7.10
CA GLU A 186 12.01 -11.02 -8.48
C GLU A 186 11.11 -10.04 -9.22
N SER A 187 11.31 -9.89 -10.52
CA SER A 187 10.44 -9.04 -11.35
C SER A 187 9.08 -9.70 -11.59
N GLY A 188 8.00 -8.93 -11.59
CA GLY A 188 6.65 -9.45 -11.85
C GLY A 188 5.54 -8.47 -11.49
N VAL A 189 4.30 -8.93 -11.61
CA VAL A 189 3.10 -8.14 -11.28
C VAL A 189 2.96 -8.04 -9.77
N VAL A 190 2.81 -6.82 -9.26
CA VAL A 190 2.53 -6.56 -7.84
C VAL A 190 1.02 -6.67 -7.61
N VAL A 191 0.62 -7.50 -6.66
CA VAL A 191 -0.78 -7.69 -6.27
C VAL A 191 -0.93 -7.45 -4.78
N ILE A 192 -1.98 -6.73 -4.39
CA ILE A 192 -2.29 -6.43 -2.99
C ILE A 192 -3.70 -6.92 -2.69
N GLU A 193 -3.81 -7.96 -1.87
CA GLU A 193 -5.09 -8.55 -1.48
C GLU A 193 -5.11 -8.85 0.02
N LYS A 194 -6.12 -8.35 0.74
CA LYS A 194 -6.33 -8.61 2.18
C LYS A 194 -5.06 -8.40 3.01
N ASP A 195 -4.40 -7.27 2.77
CA ASP A 195 -3.15 -6.86 3.42
C ASP A 195 -1.93 -7.74 3.09
N ILE A 196 -2.04 -8.66 2.13
CA ILE A 196 -0.93 -9.44 1.58
C ILE A 196 -0.44 -8.77 0.31
N ILE A 197 0.85 -8.46 0.27
CA ILE A 197 1.53 -7.95 -0.92
C ILE A 197 2.32 -9.10 -1.54
N GLU A 198 2.07 -9.40 -2.80
CA GLU A 198 2.77 -10.44 -3.54
C GLU A 198 3.32 -9.91 -4.86
N ILE A 199 4.37 -10.58 -5.35
CA ILE A 199 4.87 -10.40 -6.71
C ILE A 199 4.74 -11.72 -7.46
N TYR A 200 4.12 -11.65 -8.64
CA TYR A 200 3.89 -12.76 -9.55
C TYR A 200 4.78 -12.63 -10.80
N PRO A 201 5.90 -13.38 -10.88
CA PRO A 201 6.74 -13.41 -12.07
C PRO A 201 6.04 -14.05 -13.27
N GLU A 202 5.07 -14.91 -13.01
CA GLU A 202 4.17 -15.48 -14.01
C GLU A 202 2.75 -15.01 -13.70
N TYR A 203 2.05 -14.46 -14.69
CA TYR A 203 0.74 -13.84 -14.48
C TYR A 203 -0.25 -14.23 -15.57
N THR A 204 -1.51 -14.46 -15.19
CA THR A 204 -2.59 -14.76 -16.13
C THR A 204 -3.67 -13.69 -16.05
N LEU A 205 -3.78 -12.89 -17.10
CA LEU A 205 -4.88 -11.96 -17.29
C LEU A 205 -6.09 -12.72 -17.84
N LYS A 206 -7.13 -12.82 -17.00
CA LYS A 206 -8.42 -13.43 -17.35
C LYS A 206 -9.34 -12.39 -17.99
N GLY A 207 -9.09 -12.04 -19.25
CA GLY A 207 -9.90 -11.07 -19.97
C GLY A 207 -9.12 -10.37 -21.07
N ASP A 208 -9.74 -9.31 -21.57
CA ASP A 208 -9.23 -8.51 -22.68
C ASP A 208 -8.28 -7.41 -22.18
N VAL A 209 -7.38 -6.97 -23.05
CA VAL A 209 -6.62 -5.73 -22.88
C VAL A 209 -7.44 -4.60 -23.49
N ASP A 210 -8.13 -3.87 -22.62
CA ASP A 210 -9.03 -2.77 -22.96
C ASP A 210 -8.88 -1.62 -21.93
N PHE A 211 -9.81 -0.64 -21.94
CA PHE A 211 -9.76 0.49 -21.00
C PHE A 211 -9.93 0.08 -19.53
N SER A 212 -10.43 -1.12 -19.25
CA SER A 212 -10.50 -1.63 -17.88
C SER A 212 -9.15 -2.11 -17.36
N ILE A 213 -8.19 -2.43 -18.24
CA ILE A 213 -6.85 -2.94 -17.89
C ILE A 213 -5.73 -1.93 -18.21
N GLY A 214 -5.87 -1.18 -19.31
CA GLY A 214 -4.84 -0.31 -19.85
C GLY A 214 -3.79 -1.03 -20.70
N ASN A 215 -2.80 -0.28 -21.17
CA ASN A 215 -1.60 -0.83 -21.79
C ASN A 215 -0.82 -1.68 -20.78
N ILE A 216 -0.14 -2.71 -21.26
CA ILE A 216 0.60 -3.64 -20.41
C ILE A 216 2.09 -3.45 -20.61
N TYR A 217 2.80 -3.17 -19.52
CA TYR A 217 4.27 -3.14 -19.46
C TYR A 217 4.73 -4.23 -18.49
N PHE A 218 4.89 -5.44 -19.00
CA PHE A 218 5.17 -6.62 -18.19
C PHE A 218 6.68 -6.91 -18.11
N THR A 219 7.22 -6.93 -16.89
CA THR A 219 8.66 -7.15 -16.63
C THR A 219 8.95 -8.51 -15.98
N GLY A 220 7.96 -9.39 -15.86
CA GLY A 220 8.11 -10.73 -15.30
C GLY A 220 8.64 -11.76 -16.30
N LYS A 221 8.55 -13.04 -15.92
CA LYS A 221 8.98 -14.20 -16.73
C LYS A 221 7.98 -14.55 -17.83
N LYS A 222 6.69 -14.65 -17.51
CA LYS A 222 5.65 -15.03 -18.48
C LYS A 222 4.31 -14.37 -18.17
N ILE A 223 3.64 -13.83 -19.19
CA ILE A 223 2.26 -13.38 -19.09
C ILE A 223 1.36 -14.13 -20.06
N ILE A 224 0.22 -14.60 -19.57
CA ILE A 224 -0.83 -15.24 -20.36
C ILE A 224 -2.02 -14.28 -20.43
N ILE A 225 -2.43 -13.90 -21.64
CA ILE A 225 -3.63 -13.09 -21.90
C ILE A 225 -4.68 -14.02 -22.49
N GLN A 226 -5.75 -14.26 -21.74
CA GLN A 226 -6.80 -15.20 -22.16
C GLN A 226 -7.78 -14.60 -23.17
N GLY A 227 -7.97 -13.28 -23.13
CA GLY A 227 -8.85 -12.55 -24.03
C GLY A 227 -8.12 -11.90 -25.21
N ASP A 228 -8.79 -10.91 -25.79
CA ASP A 228 -8.33 -10.15 -26.95
C ASP A 228 -7.50 -8.92 -26.54
N ILE A 229 -6.66 -8.43 -27.45
CA ILE A 229 -6.07 -7.10 -27.34
C ILE A 229 -6.89 -6.16 -28.23
N LYS A 230 -7.58 -5.21 -27.60
CA LYS A 230 -8.51 -4.31 -28.29
C LYS A 230 -7.79 -3.21 -29.07
N PHE A 231 -8.55 -2.50 -29.90
CA PHE A 231 -8.05 -1.50 -30.82
C PHE A 231 -7.11 -0.48 -30.16
N GLY A 232 -5.91 -0.34 -30.73
CA GLY A 232 -4.95 0.67 -30.29
C GLY A 232 -4.17 0.37 -28.98
N PHE A 233 -4.42 -0.77 -28.32
CA PHE A 233 -3.71 -1.12 -27.08
C PHE A 233 -2.30 -1.66 -27.35
N LYS A 234 -1.44 -1.48 -26.35
CA LYS A 234 -0.04 -1.87 -26.37
C LYS A 234 0.27 -2.93 -25.32
N VAL A 235 1.05 -3.94 -25.71
CA VAL A 235 1.60 -4.95 -24.80
C VAL A 235 3.11 -5.04 -25.02
N ILE A 236 3.87 -4.56 -24.04
CA ILE A 236 5.33 -4.65 -24.00
C ILE A 236 5.71 -5.67 -22.93
N CYS A 237 6.36 -6.75 -23.33
CA CYS A 237 6.70 -7.87 -22.47
C CYS A 237 8.21 -8.13 -22.49
N GLU A 238 8.89 -8.01 -21.35
CA GLU A 238 10.32 -8.34 -21.22
C GLU A 238 10.57 -9.86 -21.17
N GLY A 239 9.57 -10.64 -20.76
CA GLY A 239 9.61 -12.10 -20.70
C GLY A 239 8.89 -12.74 -21.88
N GLU A 240 8.19 -13.83 -21.61
CA GLU A 240 7.38 -14.56 -22.57
C GLU A 240 5.93 -14.06 -22.58
N LEU A 241 5.32 -14.05 -23.77
CA LEU A 241 3.91 -13.71 -23.94
C LEU A 241 3.15 -14.90 -24.54
N GLU A 242 2.04 -15.27 -23.92
CA GLU A 242 1.05 -16.18 -24.50
C GLU A 242 -0.28 -15.44 -24.67
N LEU A 243 -0.71 -15.27 -25.91
CA LEU A 243 -2.02 -14.68 -26.26
C LEU A 243 -2.96 -15.78 -26.73
N GLN A 244 -4.09 -15.96 -26.04
CA GLN A 244 -5.09 -16.97 -26.40
C GLN A 244 -6.20 -16.39 -27.29
N GLY A 245 -6.51 -15.10 -27.15
CA GLY A 245 -7.45 -14.38 -28.01
C GLY A 245 -6.83 -13.79 -29.28
N ALA A 246 -7.53 -12.81 -29.85
CA ALA A 246 -7.16 -12.14 -31.09
C ALA A 246 -6.68 -10.70 -30.86
N THR A 247 -6.13 -10.09 -31.90
CA THR A 247 -5.86 -8.64 -31.92
C THR A 247 -6.90 -7.91 -32.77
N GLU A 248 -7.24 -6.69 -32.38
CA GLU A 248 -7.91 -5.72 -33.25
C GLU A 248 -6.87 -4.86 -34.01
N ASN A 249 -7.33 -3.87 -34.77
CA ASN A 249 -6.45 -2.98 -35.52
C ASN A 249 -5.66 -2.02 -34.61
N LYS A 250 -4.53 -1.48 -35.10
CA LYS A 250 -3.63 -0.56 -34.38
C LYS A 250 -3.04 -1.12 -33.08
N VAL A 251 -3.07 -2.44 -32.88
CA VAL A 251 -2.46 -3.07 -31.71
C VAL A 251 -0.93 -3.08 -31.87
N TYR A 252 -0.20 -2.82 -30.78
CA TYR A 252 1.25 -2.93 -30.74
C TYR A 252 1.70 -3.98 -29.73
N ILE A 253 2.44 -4.98 -30.18
CA ILE A 253 3.00 -6.04 -29.34
C ILE A 253 4.53 -6.04 -29.50
N ASP A 254 5.26 -5.95 -28.39
CA ASP A 254 6.72 -6.01 -28.35
C ASP A 254 7.16 -7.01 -27.27
N VAL A 255 7.79 -8.11 -27.68
CA VAL A 255 8.16 -9.22 -26.79
C VAL A 255 9.65 -9.49 -26.90
N LYS A 256 10.37 -9.37 -25.78
CA LYS A 256 11.80 -9.69 -25.72
C LYS A 256 12.05 -11.21 -25.64
N GLY A 257 11.16 -11.97 -25.02
CA GLY A 257 11.23 -13.43 -24.93
C GLY A 257 10.54 -14.14 -26.09
N SER A 258 9.97 -15.32 -25.80
CA SER A 258 9.18 -16.08 -26.77
C SER A 258 7.73 -15.58 -26.83
N PHE A 259 7.09 -15.73 -28.00
CA PHE A 259 5.70 -15.36 -28.20
C PHE A 259 4.87 -16.54 -28.72
N ILE A 260 3.78 -16.86 -28.03
CA ILE A 260 2.81 -17.86 -28.47
C ILE A 260 1.47 -17.16 -28.68
N CYS A 261 0.88 -17.31 -29.86
CA CYS A 261 -0.48 -16.83 -30.14
C CYS A 261 -1.36 -17.98 -30.61
N GLN A 262 -2.37 -18.33 -29.82
CA GLN A 262 -3.35 -19.38 -30.12
C GLN A 262 -4.58 -18.86 -30.87
N GLY A 263 -4.76 -17.54 -30.94
CA GLY A 263 -5.83 -16.89 -31.68
C GLY A 263 -5.38 -16.37 -33.05
N ILE A 264 -5.85 -15.18 -33.41
CA ILE A 264 -5.59 -14.55 -34.71
C ILE A 264 -4.94 -13.20 -34.48
N ILE A 265 -3.79 -12.98 -35.11
CA ILE A 265 -3.20 -11.64 -35.22
C ILE A 265 -3.77 -11.00 -36.47
N ARG A 266 -4.53 -9.93 -36.30
CA ARG A 266 -5.11 -9.18 -37.42
C ARG A 266 -5.13 -7.66 -37.23
N GLY A 267 -5.17 -6.95 -38.35
CA GLY A 267 -5.34 -5.49 -38.43
C GLY A 267 -4.22 -4.81 -39.21
N GLU A 268 -4.57 -4.02 -40.23
CA GLU A 268 -3.64 -3.40 -41.20
C GLU A 268 -2.51 -2.58 -40.55
N GLU A 269 -2.81 -1.95 -39.42
CA GLU A 269 -1.87 -1.13 -38.64
C GLU A 269 -1.35 -1.86 -37.40
N THR A 270 -1.71 -3.13 -37.21
CA THR A 270 -1.24 -3.95 -36.09
C THR A 270 0.20 -4.39 -36.32
N GLN A 271 1.05 -4.13 -35.33
CA GLN A 271 2.47 -4.41 -35.37
C GLN A 271 2.87 -5.36 -34.25
N VAL A 272 3.60 -6.42 -34.60
CA VAL A 272 4.12 -7.41 -33.65
C VAL A 272 5.61 -7.56 -33.84
N LYS A 273 6.38 -7.32 -32.77
CA LYS A 273 7.83 -7.48 -32.71
C LYS A 273 8.19 -8.53 -31.67
N VAL A 274 8.99 -9.52 -32.06
CA VAL A 274 9.43 -10.58 -31.16
C VAL A 274 10.92 -10.81 -31.34
N LYS A 275 11.69 -10.68 -30.26
CA LYS A 275 13.13 -10.98 -30.28
C LYS A 275 13.43 -12.47 -30.18
N GLY A 276 12.63 -13.22 -29.43
CA GLY A 276 12.75 -14.66 -29.33
C GLY A 276 12.10 -15.41 -30.49
N ASN A 277 11.79 -16.69 -30.26
CA ASN A 277 11.00 -17.49 -31.19
C ASN A 277 9.50 -17.18 -31.05
N ALA A 278 8.77 -17.31 -32.15
CA ALA A 278 7.33 -17.15 -32.17
C ALA A 278 6.61 -18.39 -32.70
N GLN A 279 5.50 -18.76 -32.06
CA GLN A 279 4.55 -19.75 -32.55
C GLN A 279 3.18 -19.09 -32.65
N ILE A 280 2.70 -18.85 -33.87
CA ILE A 280 1.46 -18.11 -34.12
C ILE A 280 0.52 -19.00 -34.92
N LYS A 281 -0.73 -19.09 -34.49
CA LYS A 281 -1.73 -19.89 -35.20
C LYS A 281 -2.10 -19.26 -36.54
N THR A 282 -2.59 -18.03 -36.50
CA THR A 282 -3.11 -17.36 -37.69
C THR A 282 -2.66 -15.90 -37.74
N VAL A 283 -2.28 -15.41 -38.93
CA VAL A 283 -1.97 -14.00 -39.18
C VAL A 283 -2.69 -13.52 -40.45
N GLU A 284 -3.39 -12.38 -40.34
CA GLU A 284 -4.14 -11.74 -41.43
C GLU A 284 -3.93 -10.22 -41.43
N PHE A 285 -3.53 -9.62 -42.55
CA PHE A 285 -3.43 -8.17 -42.68
C PHE A 285 -2.55 -7.50 -41.62
N ALA A 286 -1.49 -8.12 -41.12
CA ALA A 286 -0.66 -7.56 -40.04
C ALA A 286 0.80 -7.35 -40.45
N ILE A 287 1.52 -6.54 -39.67
CA ILE A 287 2.96 -6.33 -39.81
C ILE A 287 3.67 -7.08 -38.67
N ILE A 288 4.45 -8.11 -39.00
CA ILE A 288 5.15 -8.92 -38.00
C ILE A 288 6.65 -8.97 -38.29
N GLU A 289 7.45 -8.78 -37.24
CA GLU A 289 8.91 -8.86 -37.26
C GLU A 289 9.41 -9.80 -36.16
N ILE A 290 10.07 -10.89 -36.55
CA ILE A 290 10.53 -11.94 -35.64
C ILE A 290 12.03 -12.14 -35.81
N GLU A 291 12.84 -11.82 -34.80
CA GLU A 291 14.29 -12.02 -34.84
C GLU A 291 14.67 -13.51 -34.73
N GLY A 292 13.86 -14.32 -34.04
CA GLY A 292 14.04 -15.77 -33.93
C GLY A 292 13.39 -16.58 -35.05
N ASN A 293 13.02 -17.83 -34.75
CA ASN A 293 12.27 -18.68 -35.66
C ASN A 293 10.76 -18.41 -35.53
N LEU A 294 10.03 -18.50 -36.65
CA LEU A 294 8.58 -18.40 -36.70
C LEU A 294 7.96 -19.74 -37.08
N THR A 295 7.06 -20.25 -36.23
CA THR A 295 6.19 -21.39 -36.56
C THR A 295 4.76 -20.91 -36.77
N ILE A 296 4.22 -21.13 -37.96
CA ILE A 296 2.82 -20.91 -38.30
C ILE A 296 2.07 -22.24 -38.23
N THR A 297 1.04 -22.32 -37.39
CA THR A 297 0.29 -23.58 -37.19
C THR A 297 -1.02 -23.67 -37.95
N ASN A 298 -1.43 -22.61 -38.65
CA ASN A 298 -2.59 -22.63 -39.54
C ASN A 298 -2.31 -21.89 -40.85
N TYR A 299 -2.30 -20.56 -40.85
CA TYR A 299 -1.98 -19.78 -42.06
C TYR A 299 -1.47 -18.37 -41.76
N LEU A 300 -0.70 -17.82 -42.70
CA LEU A 300 -0.20 -16.44 -42.74
C LEU A 300 -0.56 -15.86 -44.10
N ILE A 301 -1.46 -14.88 -44.13
CA ILE A 301 -1.96 -14.30 -45.38
C ILE A 301 -1.98 -12.77 -45.35
N PHE A 302 -1.79 -12.15 -46.52
CA PHE A 302 -1.95 -10.70 -46.73
C PHE A 302 -1.19 -9.83 -45.72
N SER A 303 -0.03 -10.31 -45.26
CA SER A 303 0.69 -9.72 -44.13
C SER A 303 2.13 -9.39 -44.53
N LYS A 304 2.67 -8.32 -43.97
CA LYS A 304 4.10 -8.01 -44.10
C LYS A 304 4.85 -8.74 -42.99
N CYS A 305 5.50 -9.85 -43.34
CA CYS A 305 6.24 -10.68 -42.39
C CYS A 305 7.75 -10.62 -42.67
N THR A 306 8.53 -10.22 -41.67
CA THR A 306 10.00 -10.29 -41.67
C THR A 306 10.44 -11.27 -40.60
N VAL A 307 11.21 -12.29 -40.98
CA VAL A 307 11.74 -13.29 -40.05
C VAL A 307 13.24 -13.44 -40.33
N TYR A 308 14.05 -13.31 -39.29
CA TYR A 308 15.51 -13.41 -39.41
C TYR A 308 16.00 -14.87 -39.24
N GLY A 309 15.22 -15.71 -38.55
CA GLY A 309 15.43 -17.16 -38.46
C GLY A 309 14.67 -17.96 -39.52
N ASN A 310 14.29 -19.19 -39.17
CA ASN A 310 13.53 -20.07 -40.05
C ASN A 310 12.02 -19.83 -39.93
N ILE A 311 11.29 -20.02 -41.03
CA ILE A 311 9.83 -20.08 -41.04
C ILE A 311 9.39 -21.53 -41.25
N ILE A 312 8.54 -22.04 -40.36
CA ILE A 312 7.99 -23.40 -40.41
C ILE A 312 6.46 -23.30 -40.49
N ALA A 313 5.86 -23.86 -41.54
CA ALA A 313 4.41 -23.89 -41.74
C ALA A 313 3.93 -25.28 -42.16
N THR A 314 4.29 -26.31 -41.38
CA THR A 314 4.03 -27.71 -41.70
C THR A 314 2.83 -28.32 -40.95
N SER A 315 2.05 -27.51 -40.23
CA SER A 315 0.85 -27.95 -39.49
C SER A 315 -0.38 -27.12 -39.84
N GLY A 316 -1.57 -27.63 -39.52
CA GLY A 316 -2.85 -27.03 -39.90
C GLY A 316 -3.00 -26.94 -41.42
N LYS A 317 -3.39 -25.77 -41.94
CA LYS A 317 -3.44 -25.55 -43.39
C LYS A 317 -2.04 -25.36 -44.01
N GLY A 318 -1.05 -24.93 -43.23
CA GLY A 318 0.32 -24.69 -43.71
C GLY A 318 0.44 -23.63 -44.80
N ILE A 319 -0.52 -22.69 -44.88
CA ILE A 319 -0.58 -21.72 -45.99
C ILE A 319 0.23 -20.47 -45.62
N ILE A 320 1.13 -20.08 -46.52
CA ILE A 320 1.74 -18.74 -46.56
C ILE A 320 1.35 -18.13 -47.90
N TYR A 321 0.60 -17.01 -47.88
CA TYR A 321 0.07 -16.36 -49.07
C TYR A 321 0.30 -14.84 -49.03
N GLY A 322 0.92 -14.33 -50.09
CA GLY A 322 1.25 -12.90 -50.26
C GLY A 322 0.19 -12.15 -51.06
#